data_AF-A0A078IPP0-F1
#
_entry.id   AF-A0A078IPP0-F1
#
_cell.length_a   1.000
_cell.length_b   1.000
_cell.length_c   1.000
_cell.angle_alpha   90.00
_cell.angle_beta   90.00
_cell.angle_gamma   90.00
#
_symmetry.space_group_name_H-M   'P 1'
#
loop_
_entity.id
_entity.type
_entity.pdbx_description
1 polymer ?
#
loop_
_entity_poly.entity_id
_entity_poly.type
_entity_poly.pdbx_seq_one_letter_code
_entity_poly.pdbx_strand_id
1 'polypeptide(L)'
;MIGPVDFVKSVEYWKQDKWSGQFPVKWHIIKDVPNSQFRHIILENNDNKPVTNSRDTQEVSIEMLKIFKNYGAETSILDDFVFYEEREKVIQERKASRQPSLPSGAGEPASAALQSEFIKNMSKSFAQVVRLEEGSKASPDATTTTIAVSSGHSN
;
A
#
# COMPACT_ATOMS: atom_id res chain seq x y z
N MET A 1 -6.17 27.44 6.69
CA MET A 1 -7.51 26.83 6.89
C MET A 1 -8.55 27.91 6.61
N ILE A 2 -9.59 27.61 5.83
CA ILE A 2 -10.60 28.61 5.43
C ILE A 2 -12.02 28.29 5.96
N GLY A 3 -12.15 27.27 6.80
CA GLY A 3 -13.42 26.84 7.39
C GLY A 3 -13.20 25.76 8.46
N PRO A 4 -14.24 25.40 9.23
CA PRO A 4 -14.14 24.44 10.33
C PRO A 4 -13.85 23.00 9.86
N VAL A 5 -13.50 22.13 10.82
CA VAL A 5 -13.34 20.69 10.60
C VAL A 5 -14.69 19.99 10.58
N ASP A 6 -14.94 19.22 9.54
CA ASP A 6 -16.00 18.23 9.46
C ASP A 6 -15.39 16.86 9.76
N PHE A 7 -15.76 16.25 10.89
CA PHE A 7 -15.22 14.95 11.32
C PHE A 7 -15.94 13.75 10.69
N VAL A 8 -17.14 13.95 10.15
CA VAL A 8 -17.99 12.88 9.63
C VAL A 8 -17.59 12.56 8.19
N LYS A 9 -17.26 13.59 7.42
CA LYS A 9 -16.93 13.44 6.01
C LYS A 9 -15.57 12.78 5.83
N SER A 10 -15.55 11.62 5.18
CA SER A 10 -14.33 10.97 4.70
C SER A 10 -14.07 11.34 3.25
N VAL A 11 -12.82 11.14 2.81
CA VAL A 11 -12.40 11.40 1.43
C VAL A 11 -11.60 10.21 0.91
N GLU A 12 -11.83 9.87 -0.36
CA GLU A 12 -11.30 8.64 -0.96
C GLU A 12 -9.97 8.84 -1.72
N TYR A 13 -9.49 10.08 -1.79
CA TYR A 13 -8.26 10.45 -2.49
C TYR A 13 -6.99 10.22 -1.64
N TRP A 14 -7.12 9.82 -0.37
CA TRP A 14 -5.95 9.46 0.42
C TRP A 14 -5.41 8.08 0.01
N LYS A 15 -4.08 7.95 0.03
CA LYS A 15 -3.42 6.66 -0.24
C LYS A 15 -3.74 5.58 0.81
N GLN A 16 -4.06 5.98 2.04
CA GLN A 16 -4.38 5.09 3.16
C GLN A 16 -5.68 5.56 3.82
N ASP A 17 -6.56 4.62 4.15
CA ASP A 17 -7.88 4.87 4.75
C ASP A 17 -7.82 5.15 6.26
N LYS A 18 -6.69 5.68 6.74
CA LYS A 18 -6.49 6.00 8.17
C LYS A 18 -6.94 7.41 8.55
N TRP A 19 -7.18 8.26 7.55
CA TRP A 19 -7.51 9.66 7.74
C TRP A 19 -9.01 9.86 7.56
N SER A 20 -9.68 10.32 8.61
CA SER A 20 -11.09 10.71 8.60
C SER A 20 -11.23 12.20 8.84
N GLY A 21 -12.37 12.75 8.42
CA GLY A 21 -12.65 14.17 8.47
C GLY A 21 -11.93 14.97 7.38
N GLN A 22 -12.38 16.21 7.21
CA GLN A 22 -11.76 17.20 6.33
C GLN A 22 -12.06 18.62 6.78
N PHE A 23 -11.20 19.56 6.39
CA PHE A 23 -11.47 20.98 6.45
C PHE A 23 -10.94 21.65 5.18
N PRO A 24 -11.60 22.71 4.70
CA PRO A 24 -11.17 23.38 3.48
C PRO A 24 -9.87 24.17 3.71
N VAL A 25 -8.97 24.08 2.75
CA VAL A 25 -7.71 24.84 2.71
C VAL A 25 -7.59 25.60 1.39
N LYS A 26 -6.89 26.74 1.44
CA LYS A 26 -6.46 27.48 0.26
C LYS A 26 -4.94 27.50 0.26
N TRP A 27 -4.33 26.96 -0.80
CA TRP A 27 -2.89 27.04 -1.00
C TRP A 27 -2.51 28.48 -1.37
N HIS A 28 -1.63 29.09 -0.58
CA HIS A 28 -1.16 30.47 -0.80
C HIS A 28 0.19 30.53 -1.50
N ILE A 29 1.09 29.59 -1.16
CA ILE A 29 2.44 29.49 -1.71
C ILE A 29 2.68 28.00 -1.94
N ILE A 30 3.14 27.64 -3.14
CA ILE A 30 3.52 26.27 -3.50
C ILE A 30 4.93 26.38 -4.07
N LYS A 31 5.93 25.93 -3.31
CA LYS A 31 7.34 25.92 -3.68
C LYS A 31 8.14 25.00 -2.76
N ASP A 32 9.30 24.55 -3.23
CA ASP A 32 10.26 23.84 -2.38
C ASP A 32 11.24 24.83 -1.74
N VAL A 33 11.48 24.67 -0.43
CA VAL A 33 12.48 25.46 0.30
C VAL A 33 13.35 24.49 1.10
N PRO A 34 14.68 24.49 0.91
CA PRO A 34 15.57 23.58 1.63
C PRO A 34 15.52 23.80 3.15
N ASN A 35 15.54 22.69 3.91
CA ASN A 35 15.54 22.74 5.37
C ASN A 35 16.67 23.60 5.96
N SER A 36 17.82 23.74 5.28
CA SER A 36 18.92 24.60 5.69
C SER A 36 18.49 26.05 5.91
N GLN A 37 17.49 26.54 5.17
CA GLN A 37 16.93 27.88 5.33
C GLN A 37 16.18 28.05 6.65
N PHE A 38 15.76 26.98 7.33
CA PHE A 38 14.94 27.05 8.54
C PHE A 38 15.66 26.58 9.81
N ARG A 39 16.79 25.88 9.71
CA ARG A 39 17.46 25.24 10.88
C ARG A 39 17.85 26.20 12.00
N HIS A 40 17.99 27.49 11.70
CA HIS A 40 18.32 28.52 12.68
C HIS A 40 17.12 28.96 13.53
N ILE A 41 15.89 28.61 13.13
CA ILE A 41 14.69 28.89 13.90
C ILE A 41 14.56 27.81 14.97
N ILE A 42 14.74 28.23 16.23
CA ILE A 42 14.62 27.38 17.41
C ILE A 42 13.25 27.59 18.05
N LEU A 43 12.58 26.50 18.38
CA LEU A 43 11.24 26.52 18.95
C LEU A 43 11.29 26.28 20.46
N GLU A 44 11.05 27.32 21.25
CA GLU A 44 11.00 27.24 22.72
C GLU A 44 9.88 26.30 23.20
N ASN A 45 8.76 26.25 22.47
CA ASN A 45 7.63 25.35 22.73
C ASN A 45 7.84 23.89 22.24
N ASN A 46 9.04 23.54 21.80
CA ASN A 46 9.39 22.20 21.32
C ASN A 46 10.81 21.80 21.77
N ASP A 47 11.06 21.83 23.08
CA ASP A 47 12.35 21.47 23.70
C ASP A 47 13.57 22.22 23.12
N ASN A 48 13.39 23.44 22.61
CA ASN A 48 14.42 24.19 21.89
C ASN A 48 15.02 23.43 20.70
N LYS A 49 14.22 22.57 20.05
CA LYS A 49 14.62 21.90 18.82
C LYS A 49 14.47 22.84 17.62
N PRO A 50 15.27 22.65 16.56
CA PRO A 50 15.06 23.35 15.30
C PRO A 50 13.66 23.09 14.74
N VAL A 51 13.05 24.09 14.10
CA VAL A 51 11.72 23.97 13.48
C VAL A 51 11.63 22.84 12.45
N THR A 52 12.76 22.45 11.84
CA THR A 52 12.84 21.32 10.89
C THR A 52 12.57 19.96 11.53
N ASN A 53 12.54 19.88 12.86
CA ASN A 53 12.31 18.65 13.63
C ASN A 53 10.90 18.62 14.25
N SER A 54 10.02 19.52 13.81
CA SER A 54 8.64 19.60 14.28
C SER A 54 7.84 18.34 13.91
N ARG A 55 6.91 17.94 14.78
CA ARG A 55 5.91 16.91 14.49
C ARG A 55 4.67 17.52 13.83
N ASP A 56 3.78 16.66 13.37
CA ASP A 56 2.50 17.09 12.80
C ASP A 56 1.75 18.02 13.76
N THR A 57 1.14 19.07 13.22
CA THR A 57 0.42 20.12 13.96
C THR A 57 1.22 20.99 14.95
N GLN A 58 2.56 20.95 14.93
CA GLN A 58 3.38 21.85 15.76
C GLN A 58 3.10 23.33 15.48
N GLU A 59 2.85 24.11 16.53
CA GLU A 59 2.70 25.56 16.43
C GLU A 59 4.06 26.24 16.23
N VAL A 60 4.14 27.15 15.25
CA VAL A 60 5.35 27.82 14.79
C VAL A 60 5.14 29.32 14.56
N SER A 61 6.24 30.08 14.60
CA SER A 61 6.23 31.55 14.41
C SER A 61 6.07 31.97 12.94
N ILE A 62 5.64 33.23 12.73
CA ILE A 62 5.48 33.88 11.41
C ILE A 62 6.79 34.04 10.64
N GLU A 63 7.94 33.90 11.30
CA GLU A 63 9.27 34.00 10.68
C GLU A 63 9.44 33.02 9.50
N MET A 64 8.89 31.80 9.61
CA MET A 64 8.90 30.83 8.52
C MET A 64 8.28 31.40 7.24
N LEU A 65 7.17 32.14 7.36
CA LEU A 65 6.48 32.72 6.22
C LEU A 65 7.32 33.75 5.48
N LYS A 66 8.17 34.51 6.20
CA LYS A 66 9.09 35.48 5.59
C LYS A 66 10.13 34.78 4.73
N ILE A 67 10.73 33.70 5.25
CA ILE A 67 11.69 32.87 4.50
C ILE A 67 11.02 32.27 3.27
N PHE A 68 9.83 31.67 3.42
CA PHE A 68 9.07 31.13 2.30
C PHE A 68 8.81 32.18 1.22
N LYS A 69 8.45 33.41 1.57
CA LYS A 69 8.20 34.48 0.58
C LYS A 69 9.47 34.89 -0.16
N ASN A 70 10.57 35.07 0.55
CA ASN A 70 11.80 35.64 0.01
C ASN A 70 12.68 34.62 -0.74
N TYR A 71 12.53 33.32 -0.47
CA TYR A 71 13.29 32.29 -1.15
C TYR A 71 12.85 32.15 -2.62
N GLY A 72 13.81 32.35 -3.54
CA GLY A 72 13.64 32.06 -4.97
C GLY A 72 13.76 30.56 -5.21
N ALA A 73 12.63 29.86 -5.23
CA ALA A 73 12.61 28.43 -5.50
C ALA A 73 12.74 28.15 -7.00
N GLU A 74 13.53 27.14 -7.33
CA GLU A 74 13.70 26.63 -8.70
C GLU A 74 12.76 25.46 -9.00
N THR A 75 12.24 24.80 -7.95
CA THR A 75 11.39 23.62 -8.06
C THR A 75 10.16 23.73 -7.16
N SER A 76 9.11 23.01 -7.55
CA SER A 76 7.92 22.77 -6.75
C SER A 76 7.25 21.46 -7.14
N ILE A 77 6.36 20.97 -6.29
CA ILE A 77 5.47 19.83 -6.61
C ILE A 77 4.64 20.02 -7.90
N LEU A 78 4.44 21.26 -8.35
CA LEU A 78 3.67 21.54 -9.58
C LEU A 78 4.44 21.14 -10.84
N ASP A 79 5.77 21.08 -10.78
CA ASP A 79 6.60 20.66 -11.91
C ASP A 79 6.36 19.17 -12.26
N ASP A 80 5.96 18.39 -11.24
CA ASP A 80 5.66 16.96 -11.35
C ASP A 80 4.15 16.68 -11.50
N PHE A 81 3.33 17.68 -11.80
CA PHE A 81 1.86 17.52 -11.75
C PHE A 81 1.34 16.41 -12.68
N VAL A 82 1.89 16.32 -13.90
CA VAL A 82 1.54 15.27 -14.89
C VAL A 82 1.82 13.88 -14.33
N PHE A 83 2.96 13.70 -13.65
CA PHE A 83 3.32 12.43 -13.03
C PHE A 83 2.30 12.00 -11.97
N TYR A 84 1.84 12.94 -11.13
CA TYR A 84 0.83 12.64 -10.12
C TYR A 84 -0.55 12.34 -10.74
N GLU A 85 -0.92 13.03 -11.81
CA GLU A 85 -2.18 12.78 -12.52
C GLU A 85 -2.24 11.38 -13.14
N GLU A 86 -1.17 10.98 -13.84
CA GLU A 86 -1.06 9.65 -14.44
C GLU A 86 -1.07 8.55 -13.38
N ARG A 87 -0.33 8.76 -12.27
CA ARG A 87 -0.28 7.81 -11.17
C ARG A 87 -1.64 7.63 -10.51
N GLU A 88 -2.43 8.69 -10.36
CA GLU A 88 -3.78 8.63 -9.80
C GLU A 88 -4.72 7.85 -10.73
N LYS A 89 -4.68 8.08 -12.05
CA LYS A 89 -5.46 7.32 -13.04
C LYS A 89 -5.22 5.82 -12.91
N VAL A 90 -3.96 5.39 -12.84
CA VAL A 90 -3.59 3.98 -12.67
C VAL A 90 -4.11 3.38 -11.35
N ILE A 91 -4.12 4.16 -10.26
CA ILE A 91 -4.65 3.71 -8.97
C ILE A 91 -6.17 3.53 -9.04
N GLN A 92 -6.88 4.48 -9.68
CA GLN A 92 -8.33 4.43 -9.83
C GLN A 92 -8.77 3.27 -10.71
N GLU A 93 -8.09 3.03 -11.84
CA GLU A 93 -8.37 1.88 -12.71
C GLU A 93 -8.21 0.55 -11.96
N ARG A 94 -7.14 0.40 -11.17
CA ARG A 94 -6.92 -0.80 -10.35
C ARG A 94 -8.00 -0.97 -9.27
N LYS A 95 -8.47 0.12 -8.67
CA LYS A 95 -9.59 0.09 -7.72
C LYS A 95 -10.88 -0.33 -8.43
N ALA A 96 -11.15 0.19 -9.63
CA ALA A 96 -12.33 -0.14 -10.43
C ALA A 96 -12.32 -1.61 -10.88
N SER A 97 -11.19 -2.15 -11.34
CA SER A 97 -11.08 -3.56 -11.74
C SER A 97 -11.18 -4.56 -10.58
N ARG A 98 -11.01 -4.10 -9.33
CA ARG A 98 -11.10 -4.94 -8.12
C ARG A 98 -12.49 -4.92 -7.47
N GLN A 99 -13.40 -4.07 -7.92
CA GLN A 99 -14.80 -4.11 -7.48
C GLN A 99 -15.48 -5.31 -8.15
N PRO A 100 -15.99 -6.30 -7.39
CA PRO A 100 -16.84 -7.32 -7.97
C PRO A 100 -18.11 -6.62 -8.44
N SER A 101 -18.37 -6.64 -9.75
CA SER A 101 -19.68 -6.30 -10.28
C SER A 101 -20.69 -7.29 -9.69
N LEU A 102 -21.39 -6.88 -8.63
CA LEU A 102 -22.64 -7.53 -8.24
C LEU A 102 -23.63 -7.28 -9.41
N PRO A 103 -24.17 -8.33 -10.05
CA PRO A 103 -25.18 -8.12 -11.07
C PRO A 103 -26.42 -7.52 -10.40
N SER A 104 -26.68 -6.25 -10.68
CA SER A 104 -27.97 -5.62 -10.44
C SER A 104 -28.94 -6.16 -11.48
N GLY A 105 -29.83 -7.06 -11.05
CA GLY A 105 -30.88 -7.65 -11.87
C GLY A 105 -31.88 -8.36 -10.97
N ALA A 106 -33.08 -7.78 -10.86
CA ALA A 106 -34.21 -8.31 -10.12
C ALA A 106 -34.71 -9.65 -10.72
N GLY A 107 -35.14 -10.58 -9.86
CA GLY A 107 -36.01 -11.71 -10.23
C GLY A 107 -35.43 -13.11 -10.02
N GLU A 108 -36.09 -13.86 -9.13
CA GLU A 108 -36.17 -15.34 -9.02
C GLU A 108 -34.98 -16.19 -8.48
N PRO A 109 -35.26 -17.22 -7.65
CA PRO A 109 -34.26 -17.96 -6.86
C PRO A 109 -33.69 -19.18 -7.59
N ALA A 110 -33.03 -18.99 -8.75
CA ALA A 110 -32.36 -20.08 -9.48
C ALA A 110 -30.82 -19.97 -9.51
N SER A 111 -30.24 -18.83 -9.12
CA SER A 111 -28.81 -18.55 -9.29
C SER A 111 -27.88 -19.09 -8.18
N ALA A 112 -28.42 -19.40 -6.99
CA ALA A 112 -27.62 -19.89 -5.85
C ALA A 112 -27.03 -21.29 -6.09
N ALA A 113 -27.76 -22.17 -6.79
CA ALA A 113 -27.30 -23.52 -7.09
C ALA A 113 -26.09 -23.52 -8.04
N LEU A 114 -26.11 -22.66 -9.07
CA LEU A 114 -25.04 -22.56 -10.06
C LEU A 114 -23.76 -21.94 -9.49
N GLN A 115 -23.87 -20.95 -8.60
CA GLN A 115 -22.71 -20.41 -7.88
C GLN A 115 -22.10 -21.46 -6.94
N SER A 116 -22.93 -22.25 -6.25
CA SER A 116 -22.43 -23.32 -5.38
C SER A 116 -21.69 -24.40 -6.17
N GLU A 117 -22.22 -24.81 -7.33
CA GLU A 117 -21.59 -25.76 -8.24
C GLU A 117 -20.24 -25.23 -8.76
N PHE A 118 -20.19 -23.96 -9.17
CA PHE A 118 -18.96 -23.33 -9.64
C PHE A 118 -17.88 -23.26 -8.55
N ILE A 119 -18.23 -22.87 -7.32
CA ILE A 119 -17.30 -22.82 -6.18
C ILE A 119 -16.83 -24.23 -5.80
N LYS A 120 -17.70 -25.23 -5.89
CA LYS A 120 -17.38 -26.65 -5.62
C LYS A 120 -16.44 -27.22 -6.68
N ASN A 121 -16.61 -26.84 -7.94
CA ASN A 121 -15.76 -27.25 -9.05
C ASN A 121 -14.37 -26.59 -8.98
N MET A 122 -14.30 -25.30 -8.61
CA MET A 122 -13.05 -24.60 -8.31
C MET A 122 -12.28 -25.26 -7.16
N SER A 123 -12.98 -25.59 -6.07
CA SER A 123 -12.37 -26.24 -4.90
C SER A 123 -11.84 -27.65 -5.20
N LYS A 124 -12.56 -28.41 -6.04
CA LYS A 124 -12.11 -29.73 -6.51
C LYS A 124 -10.89 -29.64 -7.42
N SER A 125 -10.89 -28.70 -8.36
CA SER A 125 -9.75 -28.45 -9.26
C SER A 125 -8.50 -28.07 -8.46
N PHE A 126 -8.64 -27.16 -7.49
CA PHE A 126 -7.54 -26.76 -6.62
C PHE A 126 -7.01 -27.93 -5.78
N ALA A 127 -7.89 -28.73 -5.18
CA ALA A 127 -7.47 -29.91 -4.41
C ALA A 127 -6.80 -30.99 -5.28
N GLN A 128 -7.07 -31.03 -6.58
CA GLN A 128 -6.42 -31.96 -7.51
C GLN A 128 -5.02 -31.47 -7.90
N VAL A 129 -4.84 -30.15 -8.06
CA VAL A 129 -3.52 -29.54 -8.30
C VAL A 129 -2.62 -29.67 -7.08
N VAL A 130 -3.15 -29.45 -5.86
CA VAL A 130 -2.38 -29.56 -4.62
C VAL A 130 -1.99 -31.02 -4.29
N ARG A 131 -2.76 -32.01 -4.76
CA ARG A 131 -2.47 -33.44 -4.56
C ARG A 131 -1.44 -34.02 -5.55
N LEU A 132 -0.99 -33.26 -6.55
CA LEU A 132 -0.03 -33.74 -7.56
C LEU A 132 1.45 -33.59 -7.17
N GLU A 133 1.76 -33.19 -5.93
CA GLU A 133 3.14 -33.08 -5.42
C GLU A 133 3.48 -34.06 -4.27
N GLU A 134 2.76 -35.19 -4.14
CA GLU A 134 3.22 -36.30 -3.29
C GLU A 134 2.89 -37.66 -3.91
N GLY A 135 3.91 -38.31 -4.50
CA GLY A 135 3.91 -39.77 -4.70
C GLY A 135 4.49 -40.27 -6.02
N SER A 136 5.83 -40.33 -6.14
CA SER A 136 6.44 -41.45 -6.87
C SER A 136 6.39 -42.70 -5.98
N LYS A 137 5.89 -43.79 -6.58
CA LYS A 137 5.33 -45.01 -5.97
C LYS A 137 6.33 -45.98 -5.31
N ALA A 138 5.78 -46.75 -4.37
CA ALA A 138 6.23 -48.02 -3.76
C ALA A 138 6.45 -49.17 -4.80
N SER A 139 6.99 -50.38 -4.52
CA SER A 139 6.84 -51.32 -3.38
C SER A 139 7.73 -52.61 -3.59
N PRO A 140 7.71 -53.66 -2.72
CA PRO A 140 8.77 -54.67 -2.48
C PRO A 140 8.58 -56.03 -3.20
N ASP A 141 9.60 -56.92 -3.19
CA ASP A 141 9.56 -58.27 -2.58
C ASP A 141 10.93 -59.00 -2.62
N ALA A 142 11.10 -60.02 -1.77
CA ALA A 142 12.36 -60.67 -1.35
C ALA A 142 12.88 -61.83 -2.23
N THR A 143 14.18 -62.15 -2.14
CA THR A 143 14.78 -63.46 -1.71
C THR A 143 16.21 -63.71 -2.27
N THR A 144 17.17 -63.86 -1.34
CA THR A 144 18.38 -64.73 -1.25
C THR A 144 19.34 -64.93 -2.45
N THR A 145 20.67 -64.76 -2.22
CA THR A 145 21.74 -65.79 -2.38
C THR A 145 23.19 -65.21 -2.47
N THR A 146 24.00 -65.51 -1.43
CA THR A 146 25.47 -65.78 -1.33
C THR A 146 26.60 -64.79 -1.73
N ILE A 147 27.48 -64.57 -0.73
CA ILE A 147 28.96 -64.73 -0.64
C ILE A 147 29.88 -63.89 -1.57
N ALA A 148 30.72 -63.01 -1.00
CA ALA A 148 32.20 -63.16 -0.91
C ALA A 148 32.95 -61.85 -0.52
N VAL A 149 33.98 -62.06 0.29
CA VAL A 149 35.00 -61.21 0.93
C VAL A 149 35.92 -60.42 -0.02
N SER A 150 36.37 -59.21 0.37
CA SER A 150 37.79 -58.77 0.49
C SER A 150 37.88 -57.24 0.76
N SER A 151 38.20 -56.78 1.97
CA SER A 151 39.52 -56.31 2.42
C SER A 151 40.12 -55.09 1.68
N GLY A 152 40.52 -54.05 2.44
CA GLY A 152 41.73 -53.30 2.12
C GLY A 152 41.70 -51.78 2.20
N HIS A 153 42.01 -51.28 3.39
CA HIS A 153 42.94 -50.19 3.70
C HIS A 153 42.79 -48.78 3.10
N SER A 154 42.73 -47.85 4.06
CA SER A 154 43.12 -46.45 4.03
C SER A 154 44.48 -46.18 3.39
N ASN A 155 44.59 -45.00 2.78
CA ASN A 155 45.52 -43.95 3.21
C ASN A 155 44.91 -42.59 2.93
#